data_AF-Q16PS0-F1
#
_entry.id   AF-Q16PS0-F1
#
_cell.length_a   1.000
_cell.length_b   1.000
_cell.length_c   1.000
_cell.angle_alpha   90.00
_cell.angle_beta   90.00
_cell.angle_gamma   90.00
#
_symmetry.space_group_name_H-M   'P 1'
#
loop_
_entity.id
_entity.type
_entity.pdbx_description
1 polymer ?
#
loop_
_entity_poly.entity_id
_entity_poly.type
_entity_poly.pdbx_seq_one_letter_code
_entity_poly.pdbx_strand_id
1 'polypeptide(L)'
;MKLFAMITLLALAGLEGLPVDTKHYDYNCETRTGNYEGDIVLTERQGEIVISGRDPVVTDVDKWANNVVPYVIEAETLTSENAKLIREAMTKIEDESTVRFVPRKQDRDYLVISGETSGCWSTLGRNRGLNRMNISPSECMLEGAIVHQLLHVLGFGHVTNQQDRDYYLDIVWDNVRPEHAQSLKLHEGRILPNYGMPFDMESIMHFGQNHFSRDGADTIIPKNKDHTIGQRQTMSFKDVRKLNIMYPCGYC
;
A
#
# COMPACT_ATOMS: atom_id res chain seq x y z
N MET A 1 10.07 46.36 -46.75
CA MET A 1 8.73 46.71 -46.24
C MET A 1 8.10 45.46 -45.64
N LYS A 2 7.39 45.63 -44.52
CA LYS A 2 7.28 44.73 -43.36
C LYS A 2 6.79 43.29 -43.63
N LEU A 3 7.50 42.35 -43.01
CA LEU A 3 7.16 40.93 -42.82
C LEU A 3 6.07 40.82 -41.72
N PHE A 4 4.95 40.16 -42.00
CA PHE A 4 3.95 39.82 -40.96
C PHE A 4 4.28 38.44 -40.38
N ALA A 5 4.60 38.40 -39.09
CA ALA A 5 4.76 37.17 -38.33
C ALA A 5 3.38 36.66 -37.88
N MET A 6 3.04 35.43 -38.26
CA MET A 6 1.86 34.73 -37.76
C MET A 6 2.31 33.90 -36.55
N ILE A 7 2.00 34.37 -35.35
CA ILE A 7 2.23 33.64 -34.10
C ILE A 7 1.06 32.67 -33.92
N THR A 8 1.29 31.39 -34.17
CA THR A 8 0.36 30.31 -33.81
C THR A 8 0.48 30.06 -32.31
N LEU A 9 -0.56 30.44 -31.57
CA LEU A 9 -0.71 30.14 -30.15
C LEU A 9 -1.04 28.63 -30.00
N LEU A 10 -0.08 27.79 -29.64
CA LEU A 10 -0.37 26.44 -29.17
C LEU A 10 -0.99 26.56 -27.77
N ALA A 11 -2.28 26.24 -27.67
CA ALA A 11 -2.91 26.00 -26.38
C ALA A 11 -2.31 24.71 -25.79
N LEU A 12 -1.57 24.84 -24.69
CA LEU A 12 -1.27 23.71 -23.82
C LEU A 12 -2.60 23.26 -23.19
N ALA A 13 -3.16 22.16 -23.68
CA ALA A 13 -4.15 21.41 -22.93
C ALA A 13 -3.42 20.83 -21.71
N GLY A 14 -3.88 21.20 -20.52
CA GLY A 14 -3.38 20.63 -19.27
C GLY A 14 -3.57 19.12 -19.25
N LEU A 15 -2.59 18.41 -18.66
CA LEU A 15 -2.79 17.04 -18.20
C LEU A 15 -3.80 17.09 -17.04
N GLU A 16 -5.08 17.13 -17.35
CA GLU A 16 -6.09 16.60 -16.44
C GLU A 16 -5.94 15.07 -16.48
N GLY A 17 -5.57 14.48 -15.34
CA GLY A 17 -5.37 13.05 -15.19
C GLY A 17 -6.61 12.31 -15.71
N LEU A 18 -6.37 11.31 -16.57
CA LEU A 18 -7.44 10.45 -17.07
C LEU A 18 -8.19 9.86 -15.87
N PRO A 19 -9.53 9.85 -15.87
CA PRO A 19 -10.31 9.23 -14.82
C PRO A 19 -9.97 7.73 -14.81
N VAL A 20 -9.42 7.26 -13.70
CA VAL A 20 -9.17 5.84 -13.47
C VAL A 20 -10.51 5.12 -13.56
N ASP A 21 -10.61 4.09 -14.41
CA ASP A 21 -11.84 3.30 -14.56
C ASP A 21 -12.10 2.51 -13.27
N THR A 22 -12.87 3.11 -12.35
CA THR A 22 -13.17 2.58 -11.01
C THR A 22 -14.22 1.46 -11.02
N LYS A 23 -14.60 0.90 -12.18
CA LYS A 23 -15.72 -0.05 -12.26
C LYS A 23 -15.58 -1.31 -11.41
N HIS A 24 -14.38 -1.63 -10.94
CA HIS A 24 -14.08 -2.87 -10.23
C HIS A 24 -13.29 -2.71 -8.93
N TYR A 25 -13.22 -1.50 -8.35
CA TYR A 25 -12.58 -1.30 -7.05
C TYR A 25 -13.62 -1.14 -5.94
N ASP A 26 -13.71 -2.13 -5.04
CA ASP A 26 -14.47 -1.99 -3.80
C ASP A 26 -13.51 -1.50 -2.72
N TYR A 27 -13.70 -0.27 -2.23
CA TYR A 27 -12.87 0.32 -1.18
C TYR A 27 -12.79 -0.52 0.11
N ASN A 28 -13.76 -1.42 0.34
CA ASN A 28 -13.79 -2.30 1.51
C ASN A 28 -13.07 -3.63 1.29
N CYS A 29 -12.53 -3.91 0.11
CA CYS A 29 -11.82 -5.16 -0.18
C CYS A 29 -10.61 -5.38 0.74
N GLU A 30 -9.99 -4.30 1.22
CA GLU A 30 -8.86 -4.30 2.15
C GLU A 30 -9.29 -4.46 3.63
N THR A 31 -10.57 -4.35 3.96
CA THR A 31 -11.01 -4.33 5.38
C THR A 31 -11.84 -5.55 5.79
N ARG A 32 -12.31 -6.35 4.82
CA ARG A 32 -13.25 -7.47 5.02
C ARG A 32 -12.60 -8.85 5.13
N THR A 33 -11.26 -8.93 5.11
CA THR A 33 -10.57 -10.24 4.99
C THR A 33 -10.39 -10.96 6.34
N GLY A 34 -10.51 -10.26 7.46
CA GLY A 34 -10.23 -10.79 8.80
C GLY A 34 -8.73 -10.86 9.15
N ASN A 35 -7.86 -10.39 8.26
CA ASN A 35 -6.43 -10.27 8.49
C ASN A 35 -6.09 -9.12 9.45
N TYR A 36 -4.84 -9.08 9.92
CA TYR A 36 -4.36 -7.99 10.77
C TYR A 36 -4.51 -6.66 10.04
N GLU A 37 -5.08 -5.67 10.72
CA GLU A 37 -5.38 -4.36 10.13
C GLU A 37 -6.18 -4.41 8.82
N GLY A 38 -6.92 -5.50 8.58
CA GLY A 38 -7.79 -5.65 7.42
C GLY A 38 -7.19 -6.48 6.29
N ASP A 39 -5.90 -6.38 5.99
CA ASP A 39 -5.29 -6.96 4.77
C ASP A 39 -3.85 -7.48 4.96
N ILE A 40 -3.33 -7.52 6.18
CA ILE A 40 -1.97 -8.01 6.47
C ILE A 40 -2.00 -9.43 7.05
N VAL A 41 -1.41 -10.38 6.33
CA VAL A 41 -1.18 -11.74 6.84
C VAL A 41 0.14 -11.80 7.61
N LEU A 42 0.03 -11.96 8.93
CA LEU A 42 1.19 -12.02 9.82
C LEU A 42 1.80 -13.43 9.87
N THR A 43 3.13 -13.48 9.98
CA THR A 43 3.82 -14.67 10.48
C THR A 43 3.53 -14.89 11.97
N GLU A 44 3.79 -16.09 12.48
CA GLU A 44 3.66 -16.40 13.91
C GLU A 44 4.44 -15.42 14.79
N ARG A 45 5.71 -15.14 14.43
CA ARG A 45 6.57 -14.17 15.12
C ARG A 45 5.96 -12.76 15.13
N GLN A 46 5.41 -12.30 14.01
CA GLN A 46 4.77 -10.99 13.94
C GLN A 46 3.46 -10.95 14.76
N GLY A 47 2.71 -12.06 14.77
CA GLY A 47 1.53 -12.22 15.62
C GLY A 47 1.86 -12.07 17.11
N GLU A 48 2.95 -12.70 17.58
CA GLU A 48 3.42 -12.54 18.97
C GLU A 48 3.78 -11.07 19.30
N ILE A 49 4.37 -10.35 18.35
CA ILE A 49 4.69 -8.92 18.52
C ILE A 49 3.39 -8.10 18.66
N VAL A 50 2.40 -8.33 17.81
CA VAL A 50 1.10 -7.66 17.87
C VAL A 50 0.34 -7.98 19.15
N ILE A 51 0.39 -9.22 19.63
CA ILE A 51 -0.22 -9.60 20.92
C ILE A 51 0.41 -8.83 22.08
N SER A 52 1.69 -8.46 21.97
CA SER A 52 2.37 -7.57 22.94
C SER A 52 2.05 -6.08 22.78
N GLY A 53 1.08 -5.72 21.92
CA GLY A 53 0.62 -4.35 21.67
C GLY A 53 1.47 -3.58 20.65
N ARG A 54 2.57 -4.14 20.16
CA ARG A 54 3.55 -3.44 19.33
C ARG A 54 3.26 -3.58 17.83
N ASP A 55 3.70 -2.59 17.06
CA ASP A 55 3.78 -2.65 15.59
C ASP A 55 4.61 -3.88 15.17
N PRO A 56 4.15 -4.74 14.24
CA PRO A 56 4.96 -5.83 13.68
C PRO A 56 6.08 -5.29 12.77
N VAL A 57 6.99 -4.50 13.35
CA VAL A 57 8.07 -3.79 12.67
C VAL A 57 8.90 -4.77 11.83
N VAL A 58 8.99 -4.46 10.53
CA VAL A 58 9.91 -5.12 9.61
C VAL A 58 11.32 -4.66 9.92
N THR A 59 12.16 -5.62 10.32
CA THR A 59 13.59 -5.41 10.60
C THR A 59 14.42 -5.82 9.40
N ASP A 60 15.74 -5.63 9.44
CA ASP A 60 16.61 -5.99 8.31
C ASP A 60 16.53 -7.48 7.93
N VAL A 61 16.21 -8.37 8.89
CA VAL A 61 16.02 -9.81 8.60
C VAL A 61 14.71 -10.12 7.87
N ASP A 62 13.80 -9.16 7.81
CA ASP A 62 12.50 -9.23 7.14
C ASP A 62 12.52 -8.47 5.82
N LYS A 63 13.64 -7.84 5.45
CA LYS A 63 13.80 -7.19 4.14
C LYS A 63 14.21 -8.21 3.08
N TRP A 64 13.84 -7.91 1.84
CA TRP A 64 14.24 -8.69 0.66
C TRP A 64 15.72 -8.50 0.36
N ALA A 65 16.44 -9.60 0.18
CA ALA A 65 17.88 -9.57 -0.05
C ALA A 65 18.21 -8.92 -1.40
N ASN A 66 19.25 -8.09 -1.43
CA ASN A 66 19.68 -7.34 -2.62
C ASN A 66 18.58 -6.48 -3.27
N ASN A 67 17.56 -6.13 -2.49
CA ASN A 67 16.37 -5.39 -2.96
C ASN A 67 15.62 -6.14 -4.08
N VAL A 68 15.76 -7.47 -4.18
CA VAL A 68 15.11 -8.29 -5.21
C VAL A 68 13.95 -9.07 -4.61
N VAL A 69 12.78 -9.00 -5.27
CA VAL A 69 11.58 -9.77 -4.96
C VAL A 69 11.32 -10.76 -6.09
N PRO A 70 11.74 -12.03 -5.96
CA PRO A 70 11.35 -13.08 -6.89
C PRO A 70 9.85 -13.34 -6.79
N TYR A 71 9.13 -13.41 -7.92
CA TYR A 71 7.68 -13.58 -7.92
C TYR A 71 7.17 -14.62 -8.91
N VAL A 72 5.97 -15.14 -8.63
CA VAL A 72 5.14 -15.96 -9.52
C VAL A 72 3.74 -15.35 -9.55
N ILE A 73 3.15 -15.21 -10.73
CA ILE A 73 1.74 -14.85 -10.92
C ILE A 73 0.98 -16.12 -11.33
N GLU A 74 -0.03 -16.51 -10.57
CA GLU A 74 -0.80 -17.73 -10.82
C GLU A 74 -1.74 -17.55 -12.01
N ALA A 75 -1.44 -18.23 -13.12
CA ALA A 75 -2.22 -18.12 -14.36
C ALA A 75 -3.60 -18.78 -14.25
N GLU A 76 -3.80 -19.64 -13.25
CA GLU A 76 -5.07 -20.31 -12.96
C GLU A 76 -6.12 -19.33 -12.41
N THR A 77 -5.69 -18.26 -11.73
CA THR A 77 -6.57 -17.29 -11.07
C THR A 77 -6.47 -15.88 -11.65
N LEU A 78 -5.39 -15.57 -12.37
CA LEU A 78 -5.14 -14.25 -12.96
C LEU A 78 -4.98 -14.34 -14.47
N THR A 79 -5.77 -13.57 -15.20
CA THR A 79 -5.67 -13.48 -16.67
C THR A 79 -4.38 -12.76 -17.09
N SER A 80 -4.03 -12.84 -18.38
CA SER A 80 -2.90 -12.11 -18.93
C SER A 80 -3.00 -10.59 -18.76
N GLU A 81 -4.22 -10.03 -18.79
CA GLU A 81 -4.45 -8.60 -18.57
C GLU A 81 -4.26 -8.23 -17.09
N ASN A 82 -4.77 -9.05 -16.17
CA ASN A 82 -4.50 -8.85 -14.73
C ASN A 82 -3.00 -8.91 -14.44
N ALA A 83 -2.31 -9.90 -15.01
CA ALA A 83 -0.87 -10.04 -14.86
C ALA A 83 -0.09 -8.84 -15.44
N LYS A 84 -0.61 -8.22 -16.51
CA LYS A 84 -0.03 -6.99 -17.09
C LYS A 84 -0.19 -5.81 -16.13
N LEU A 85 -1.38 -5.58 -15.58
CA LEU A 85 -1.60 -4.52 -14.59
C LEU A 85 -0.73 -4.70 -13.34
N ILE A 86 -0.55 -5.94 -12.86
CA ILE A 86 0.34 -6.24 -11.74
C ILE A 86 1.80 -5.84 -12.05
N ARG A 87 2.28 -6.14 -13.27
CA ARG A 87 3.63 -5.73 -13.69
C ARG A 87 3.77 -4.22 -13.88
N GLU A 88 2.72 -3.54 -14.34
CA GLU A 88 2.68 -2.08 -14.42
C GLU A 88 2.79 -1.46 -13.01
N ALA A 89 2.06 -1.98 -12.02
CA ALA A 89 2.18 -1.59 -10.62
C ALA A 89 3.57 -1.87 -10.02
N MET A 90 4.19 -3.03 -10.36
CA MET A 90 5.59 -3.29 -10.00
C MET A 90 6.52 -2.21 -10.56
N THR A 91 6.34 -1.83 -11.83
CA THR A 91 7.16 -0.81 -12.49
C THR A 91 7.09 0.54 -11.77
N LYS A 92 5.93 0.92 -11.22
CA LYS A 92 5.78 2.16 -10.40
C LYS A 92 6.74 2.20 -9.21
N ILE A 93 6.99 1.05 -8.58
CA ILE A 93 7.90 0.92 -7.44
C ILE A 93 9.36 0.89 -7.93
N GLU A 94 9.62 0.21 -9.05
CA GLU A 94 10.96 0.07 -9.64
C GLU A 94 11.53 1.39 -10.18
N ASP A 95 10.67 2.26 -10.72
CA ASP A 95 11.05 3.58 -11.26
C ASP A 95 11.48 4.55 -10.16
N GLU A 96 10.93 4.41 -8.96
CA GLU A 96 11.16 5.31 -7.82
C GLU A 96 12.16 4.74 -6.79
N SER A 97 12.72 3.55 -7.04
CA SER A 97 13.59 2.87 -6.07
C SER A 97 14.58 1.88 -6.71
N THR A 98 15.33 1.18 -5.86
CA THR A 98 16.21 0.08 -6.29
C THR A 98 15.59 -1.30 -6.11
N VAL A 99 14.35 -1.37 -5.65
CA VAL A 99 13.63 -2.65 -5.59
C VAL A 99 13.44 -3.19 -7.00
N ARG A 100 13.62 -4.50 -7.20
CA ARG A 100 13.39 -5.17 -8.48
C ARG A 100 12.54 -6.41 -8.29
N PHE A 101 11.44 -6.49 -9.02
CA PHE A 101 10.58 -7.67 -9.10
C PHE A 101 11.06 -8.53 -10.26
N VAL A 102 11.42 -9.79 -9.97
CA VAL A 102 11.96 -10.69 -10.99
C VAL A 102 11.14 -11.97 -11.06
N PRO A 103 10.87 -12.53 -12.27
CA PRO A 103 10.28 -13.85 -12.36
C PRO A 103 11.13 -14.87 -11.60
N ARG A 104 10.50 -15.61 -10.70
CA ARG A 104 11.17 -16.59 -9.86
C ARG A 104 11.87 -17.66 -10.71
N LYS A 105 13.07 -18.04 -10.30
CA LYS A 105 13.81 -19.20 -10.83
C LYS A 105 13.85 -20.31 -9.78
N GLN A 106 14.96 -20.43 -9.06
CA GLN A 106 15.16 -21.40 -7.98
C GLN A 106 15.21 -20.72 -6.61
N ASP A 107 14.65 -19.51 -6.53
CA ASP A 107 14.68 -18.69 -5.33
C ASP A 107 13.90 -19.37 -4.20
N ARG A 108 14.56 -19.46 -3.05
CA ARG A 108 13.99 -20.05 -1.83
C ARG A 108 12.86 -19.18 -1.30
N ASP A 109 13.12 -17.88 -1.20
CA ASP A 109 12.17 -16.89 -0.71
C ASP A 109 11.57 -16.18 -1.92
N TYR A 110 10.24 -16.16 -2.05
CA TYR A 110 9.56 -15.62 -3.22
C TYR A 110 8.11 -15.26 -2.89
N LEU A 111 7.53 -14.39 -3.72
CA LEU A 111 6.14 -13.97 -3.69
C LEU A 111 5.31 -14.82 -4.66
N VAL A 112 4.16 -15.31 -4.19
CA VAL A 112 3.09 -15.82 -5.05
C VAL A 112 1.95 -14.83 -5.05
N ILE A 113 1.53 -14.45 -6.25
CA ILE A 113 0.42 -13.53 -6.49
C ILE A 113 -0.74 -14.34 -7.09
N SER A 114 -1.85 -14.39 -6.36
CA SER A 114 -3.08 -15.09 -6.75
C SER A 114 -4.24 -14.12 -6.91
N GLY A 115 -5.30 -14.59 -7.58
CA GLY A 115 -6.57 -13.89 -7.79
C GLY A 115 -7.74 -14.65 -7.19
N GLU A 116 -7.69 -14.94 -5.89
CA GLU A 116 -8.81 -15.54 -5.16
C GLU A 116 -10.02 -14.62 -5.12
N THR A 117 -11.19 -15.20 -4.79
CA THR A 117 -12.49 -14.54 -4.99
C THR A 117 -12.68 -13.24 -4.20
N SER A 118 -12.07 -13.07 -3.03
CA SER A 118 -12.32 -11.90 -2.19
C SER A 118 -11.08 -11.30 -1.54
N GLY A 119 -11.08 -9.97 -1.51
CA GLY A 119 -10.14 -9.12 -0.80
C GLY A 119 -8.83 -8.88 -1.51
N CYS A 120 -8.17 -7.80 -1.10
CA CYS A 120 -6.75 -7.59 -1.37
C CYS A 120 -6.04 -7.77 -0.04
N TRP A 121 -4.98 -8.55 -0.04
CA TRP A 121 -4.18 -8.79 1.16
C TRP A 121 -2.81 -9.33 0.79
N SER A 122 -1.85 -9.18 1.68
CA SER A 122 -0.51 -9.71 1.48
C SER A 122 0.20 -10.00 2.79
N THR A 123 1.29 -10.76 2.70
CA THR A 123 2.23 -10.93 3.81
C THR A 123 3.06 -9.67 4.01
N LEU A 124 3.46 -9.39 5.26
CA LEU A 124 4.27 -8.22 5.61
C LEU A 124 5.78 -8.51 5.56
N GLY A 125 6.48 -7.88 4.63
CA GLY A 125 7.93 -8.08 4.42
C GLY A 125 8.26 -9.44 3.79
N ARG A 126 9.54 -9.81 3.81
CA ARG A 126 10.05 -11.10 3.34
C ARG A 126 9.97 -12.16 4.45
N ASN A 127 9.09 -13.13 4.24
CA ASN A 127 9.06 -14.39 4.96
C ASN A 127 10.17 -15.34 4.48
N ARG A 128 10.59 -16.26 5.36
CA ARG A 128 11.45 -17.40 4.97
C ARG A 128 10.61 -18.40 4.18
N GLY A 129 10.89 -18.55 2.90
CA GLY A 129 10.09 -19.33 1.97
C GLY A 129 9.00 -18.51 1.30
N LEU A 130 7.75 -18.95 1.46
CA LEU A 130 6.63 -18.41 0.69
C LEU A 130 6.07 -17.12 1.30
N ASN A 131 5.99 -16.09 0.46
CA ASN A 131 5.19 -14.88 0.67
C ASN A 131 3.95 -14.97 -0.21
N ARG A 132 2.82 -14.47 0.27
CA ARG A 132 1.53 -14.54 -0.44
C ARG A 132 0.94 -13.16 -0.59
N MET A 133 0.33 -12.93 -1.74
CA MET A 133 -0.45 -11.74 -2.04
C MET A 133 -1.65 -12.14 -2.87
N ASN A 134 -2.82 -11.66 -2.48
CA ASN A 134 -4.05 -11.85 -3.21
C ASN A 134 -4.51 -10.52 -3.81
N ILE A 135 -4.84 -10.52 -5.09
CA ILE A 135 -5.48 -9.41 -5.79
C ILE A 135 -6.73 -9.94 -6.47
N SER A 136 -7.88 -9.86 -5.78
CA SER A 136 -9.16 -10.30 -6.32
C SER A 136 -9.47 -9.57 -7.65
N PRO A 137 -9.64 -10.29 -8.77
CA PRO A 137 -9.97 -9.69 -10.07
C PRO A 137 -11.26 -8.87 -10.07
N SER A 138 -12.20 -9.19 -9.18
CA SER A 138 -13.50 -8.51 -9.08
C SER A 138 -13.53 -7.31 -8.13
N GLU A 139 -12.53 -7.17 -7.25
CA GLU A 139 -12.56 -6.16 -6.17
C GLU A 139 -11.30 -5.27 -6.11
N CYS A 140 -10.16 -5.74 -6.64
CA CYS A 140 -8.82 -5.20 -6.36
C CYS A 140 -8.05 -4.71 -7.58
N MET A 141 -8.63 -4.76 -8.79
CA MET A 141 -7.92 -4.46 -10.05
C MET A 141 -7.77 -2.96 -10.29
N LEU A 142 -7.08 -2.31 -9.35
CA LEU A 142 -6.70 -0.90 -9.36
C LEU A 142 -5.19 -0.83 -9.14
N GLU A 143 -4.46 -0.12 -10.02
CA GLU A 143 -2.99 -0.06 -9.97
C GLU A 143 -2.48 0.38 -8.59
N GLY A 144 -3.06 1.43 -8.00
CA GLY A 144 -2.65 1.90 -6.68
C GLY A 144 -2.95 0.92 -5.53
N ALA A 145 -4.03 0.14 -5.61
CA ALA A 145 -4.29 -0.92 -4.64
C ALA A 145 -3.25 -2.05 -4.75
N ILE A 146 -2.82 -2.38 -5.97
CA ILE A 146 -1.74 -3.35 -6.17
C ILE A 146 -0.41 -2.80 -5.64
N VAL A 147 -0.11 -1.52 -5.87
CA VAL A 147 1.07 -0.85 -5.29
C VAL A 147 1.04 -0.91 -3.77
N HIS A 148 -0.10 -0.64 -3.14
CA HIS A 148 -0.28 -0.75 -1.68
C HIS A 148 0.08 -2.15 -1.17
N GLN A 149 -0.46 -3.20 -1.79
CA GLN A 149 -0.15 -4.58 -1.40
C GLN A 149 1.32 -4.96 -1.67
N LEU A 150 1.93 -4.46 -2.75
CA LEU A 150 3.36 -4.65 -2.98
C LEU A 150 4.22 -3.93 -1.93
N LEU A 151 3.79 -2.78 -1.41
CA LEU A 151 4.47 -2.09 -0.31
C LEU A 151 4.38 -2.87 1.00
N HIS A 152 3.26 -3.53 1.29
CA HIS A 152 3.19 -4.50 2.40
C HIS A 152 4.22 -5.64 2.22
N VAL A 153 4.34 -6.22 1.02
CA VAL A 153 5.38 -7.22 0.73
C VAL A 153 6.80 -6.68 0.94
N LEU A 154 7.00 -5.38 0.78
CA LEU A 154 8.26 -4.67 1.07
C LEU A 154 8.40 -4.23 2.54
N GLY A 155 7.37 -4.47 3.35
CA GLY A 155 7.38 -4.28 4.80
C GLY A 155 6.80 -2.96 5.29
N PHE A 156 5.96 -2.31 4.50
CA PHE A 156 5.21 -1.13 4.93
C PHE A 156 3.99 -1.57 5.73
N GLY A 157 3.80 -1.03 6.93
CA GLY A 157 2.52 -1.07 7.65
C GLY A 157 1.69 0.17 7.33
N HIS A 158 0.45 0.21 7.86
CA HIS A 158 -0.43 1.35 7.68
C HIS A 158 0.07 2.59 8.43
N VAL A 159 -0.07 3.76 7.79
CA VAL A 159 0.30 5.04 8.44
C VAL A 159 -0.73 5.45 9.49
N THR A 160 -2.00 5.07 9.32
CA THR A 160 -3.12 5.46 10.19
C THR A 160 -2.93 5.07 11.67
N ASN A 161 -2.16 4.02 11.94
CA ASN A 161 -2.00 3.45 13.28
C ASN A 161 -0.69 3.89 13.96
N GLN A 162 0.07 4.80 13.34
CA GLN A 162 1.25 5.41 13.93
C GLN A 162 0.90 6.20 15.19
N GLN A 163 1.82 6.20 16.15
CA GLN A 163 1.58 6.74 17.50
C GLN A 163 1.27 8.24 17.57
N ASP A 164 1.68 9.01 16.56
CA ASP A 164 1.40 10.44 16.46
C ASP A 164 0.13 10.75 15.65
N ARG A 165 -0.62 9.73 15.19
CA ARG A 165 -1.81 9.94 14.33
C ARG A 165 -2.89 10.80 14.99
N ASP A 166 -3.04 10.76 16.32
CA ASP A 166 -4.04 11.54 17.05
C ASP A 166 -3.77 13.06 17.01
N TYR A 167 -2.59 13.51 16.56
CA TYR A 167 -2.35 14.93 16.25
C TYR A 167 -2.98 15.36 14.92
N TYR A 168 -3.28 14.41 14.03
CA TYR A 168 -3.73 14.65 12.66
C TYR A 168 -5.16 14.15 12.38
N LEU A 169 -5.61 13.12 13.10
CA LEU A 169 -6.88 12.44 12.87
C LEU A 169 -7.71 12.36 14.15
N ASP A 170 -9.03 12.34 13.98
CA ASP A 170 -10.00 11.90 14.97
C ASP A 170 -10.62 10.57 14.53
N ILE A 171 -10.73 9.60 15.45
CA ILE A 171 -11.42 8.33 15.20
C ILE A 171 -12.81 8.36 15.82
N VAL A 172 -13.83 8.15 14.99
CA VAL A 172 -15.23 8.07 15.42
C VAL A 172 -15.56 6.62 15.75
N TRP A 173 -15.17 6.19 16.96
CA TRP A 173 -15.31 4.80 17.41
C TRP A 173 -16.75 4.27 17.34
N ASP A 174 -17.75 5.14 17.51
CA ASP A 174 -19.16 4.78 17.40
C ASP A 174 -19.57 4.35 15.99
N ASN A 175 -18.83 4.75 14.96
CA ASN A 175 -19.06 4.34 13.57
C ASN A 175 -18.27 3.08 13.19
N VAL A 176 -17.28 2.67 13.99
CA VAL A 176 -16.44 1.50 13.72
C VAL A 176 -17.21 0.22 14.06
N ARG A 177 -17.09 -0.82 13.22
CA ARG A 177 -17.59 -2.16 13.52
C ARG A 177 -16.87 -2.73 14.75
N PRO A 178 -17.58 -3.19 15.80
CA PRO A 178 -16.96 -3.65 17.04
C PRO A 178 -15.88 -4.72 16.83
N GLU A 179 -16.09 -5.65 15.90
CA GLU A 179 -15.15 -6.72 15.55
C GLU A 179 -13.85 -6.22 14.89
N HIS A 180 -13.86 -5.00 14.33
CA HIS A 180 -12.71 -4.38 13.67
C HIS A 180 -12.07 -3.24 14.48
N ALA A 181 -12.54 -2.97 15.71
CA ALA A 181 -12.01 -1.88 16.52
C ALA A 181 -10.50 -1.98 16.78
N GLN A 182 -9.95 -3.20 16.82
CA GLN A 182 -8.52 -3.43 16.98
C GLN A 182 -7.70 -2.96 15.77
N SER A 183 -8.27 -2.97 14.56
CA SER A 183 -7.59 -2.56 13.33
C SER A 183 -7.27 -1.06 13.26
N LEU A 184 -7.89 -0.24 14.12
CA LEU A 184 -7.68 1.22 14.19
C LEU A 184 -6.95 1.67 15.46
N LYS A 185 -6.51 0.72 16.30
CA LYS A 185 -5.75 1.06 17.52
C LYS A 185 -4.32 1.45 17.19
N LEU A 186 -3.83 2.42 17.95
CA LEU A 186 -2.42 2.80 17.93
C LEU A 186 -1.53 1.62 18.26
N HIS A 187 -0.40 1.55 17.58
CA HIS A 187 0.67 0.63 17.95
C HIS A 187 1.34 1.12 19.25
N GLU A 188 1.38 0.28 20.28
CA GLU A 188 2.06 0.61 21.53
C GLU A 188 3.59 0.63 21.35
N GLY A 189 4.27 1.48 22.13
CA GLY A 189 5.73 1.60 22.10
C GLY A 189 6.22 3.05 22.16
N ARG A 190 7.50 3.25 21.85
CA ARG A 190 8.06 4.60 21.68
C ARG A 190 7.71 5.12 20.29
N ILE A 191 7.57 6.45 20.17
CA ILE A 191 7.46 7.13 18.88
C ILE A 191 8.78 6.86 18.18
N LEU A 192 8.81 5.80 17.38
CA LEU A 192 9.89 5.58 16.45
C LEU A 192 9.61 6.57 15.34
N PRO A 193 10.43 7.62 15.17
CA PRO A 193 10.27 8.44 14.00
C PRO A 193 10.39 7.50 12.81
N ASN A 194 9.35 7.43 11.98
CA ASN A 194 9.24 6.58 10.79
C ASN A 194 10.38 6.94 9.83
N TYR A 195 11.58 6.45 10.13
CA TYR A 195 12.84 6.92 9.55
C TYR A 195 13.04 8.45 9.60
N GLY A 196 12.62 9.11 10.68
CA GLY A 196 12.74 10.57 10.80
C GLY A 196 11.63 11.37 10.11
N MET A 197 10.62 10.70 9.53
CA MET A 197 9.58 11.37 8.74
C MET A 197 8.32 11.66 9.56
N PRO A 198 7.67 12.81 9.33
CA PRO A 198 6.39 13.13 9.97
C PRO A 198 5.24 12.28 9.39
N PHE A 199 4.12 12.25 10.10
CA PHE A 199 2.87 11.63 9.65
C PHE A 199 2.53 11.99 8.20
N ASP A 200 1.97 11.03 7.47
CA ASP A 200 1.72 11.15 6.04
C ASP A 200 0.26 10.95 5.65
N MET A 201 -0.48 12.06 5.63
CA MET A 201 -1.89 12.11 5.22
C MET A 201 -2.12 11.62 3.78
N GLU A 202 -1.12 11.77 2.92
CA GLU A 202 -1.19 11.46 1.49
C GLU A 202 -0.65 10.06 1.17
N SER A 203 -0.18 9.32 2.17
CA SER A 203 0.40 7.99 1.97
C SER A 203 -0.61 7.06 1.30
N ILE A 204 -0.13 6.26 0.34
CA ILE A 204 -0.92 5.19 -0.24
C ILE A 204 -1.24 4.11 0.80
N MET A 205 -0.48 4.05 1.90
CA MET A 205 -0.69 3.17 3.06
C MET A 205 -1.63 3.78 4.12
N HIS A 206 -2.29 4.90 3.82
CA HIS A 206 -3.31 5.47 4.70
C HIS A 206 -4.67 4.80 4.46
N PHE A 207 -5.44 4.60 5.52
CA PHE A 207 -6.83 4.15 5.43
C PHE A 207 -7.75 5.25 4.90
N GLY A 208 -8.85 4.86 4.25
CA GLY A 208 -9.90 5.78 3.82
C GLY A 208 -10.82 6.21 4.95
N GLN A 209 -11.59 7.28 4.71
CA GLN A 209 -12.46 7.90 5.73
C GLN A 209 -13.46 6.94 6.37
N ASN A 210 -13.98 5.96 5.62
CA ASN A 210 -15.03 5.03 6.05
C ASN A 210 -14.52 3.59 6.27
N HIS A 211 -13.20 3.38 6.30
CA HIS A 211 -12.65 2.04 6.55
C HIS A 211 -13.10 1.49 7.90
N PHE A 212 -13.47 0.21 7.92
CA PHE A 212 -14.06 -0.49 9.08
C PHE A 212 -15.40 0.07 9.58
N SER A 213 -16.09 0.89 8.78
CA SER A 213 -17.39 1.46 9.13
C SER A 213 -18.50 0.40 9.20
N ARG A 214 -19.39 0.52 10.18
CA ARG A 214 -20.56 -0.36 10.35
C ARG A 214 -21.65 -0.13 9.31
N ASP A 215 -21.80 1.10 8.84
CA ASP A 215 -22.90 1.54 7.98
C ASP A 215 -22.47 2.49 6.85
N GLY A 216 -21.16 2.66 6.66
CA GLY A 216 -20.57 3.54 5.65
C GLY A 216 -20.30 4.96 6.12
N ALA A 217 -20.66 5.31 7.36
CA ALA A 217 -20.29 6.59 7.98
C ALA A 217 -18.77 6.69 8.22
N ASP A 218 -18.25 7.91 8.23
CA ASP A 218 -16.82 8.17 8.45
C ASP A 218 -16.36 7.66 9.82
N THR A 219 -15.30 6.86 9.82
CA THR A 219 -14.60 6.36 11.00
C THR A 219 -13.33 7.14 11.28
N ILE A 220 -12.72 7.73 10.24
CA ILE A 220 -11.44 8.45 10.31
C ILE A 220 -11.62 9.86 9.74
N ILE A 221 -11.45 10.87 10.57
CA ILE A 221 -11.67 12.27 10.21
C ILE A 221 -10.35 13.06 10.31
N PRO A 222 -9.84 13.63 9.21
CA PRO A 222 -8.74 14.58 9.25
C PRO A 222 -9.09 15.82 10.10
N LYS A 223 -8.21 16.18 11.03
CA LYS A 223 -8.34 17.42 11.83
C LYS A 223 -8.21 18.66 10.96
N ASN A 224 -7.30 18.61 9.99
CA ASN A 224 -7.25 19.60 8.91
C ASN A 224 -8.10 19.11 7.74
N LYS A 225 -9.22 19.80 7.49
CA LYS A 225 -10.22 19.45 6.48
C LYS A 225 -9.76 19.67 5.04
N ASP A 226 -8.65 20.37 4.84
CA ASP A 226 -8.08 20.58 3.51
C ASP A 226 -7.34 19.34 2.99
N HIS A 227 -7.13 18.32 3.84
CA HIS A 227 -6.51 17.06 3.44
C HIS A 227 -7.56 15.97 3.14
N THR A 228 -7.38 15.32 2.00
CA THR A 228 -8.04 14.05 1.66
C THR A 228 -7.16 12.87 2.07
N ILE A 229 -7.75 11.82 2.63
CA ILE A 229 -7.03 10.62 3.08
C ILE A 229 -7.45 9.37 2.31
N GLY A 230 -6.58 8.36 2.33
CA GLY A 230 -6.87 7.03 1.82
C GLY A 230 -6.68 6.85 0.32
N GLN A 231 -6.10 7.80 -0.39
CA GLN A 231 -5.92 7.73 -1.84
C GLN A 231 -5.26 6.42 -2.31
N ARG A 232 -5.66 5.96 -3.51
CA ARG A 232 -5.13 4.76 -4.19
C ARG A 232 -4.69 5.10 -5.62
N GLN A 233 -4.03 6.25 -5.79
CA GLN A 233 -3.54 6.75 -7.07
C GLN A 233 -2.04 6.53 -7.23
N THR A 234 -1.23 6.90 -6.23
CA THR A 234 0.23 6.84 -6.33
C THR A 234 0.89 6.78 -4.95
N MET A 235 2.15 6.35 -4.89
CA MET A 235 2.98 6.54 -3.71
C MET A 235 3.17 8.03 -3.44
N SER A 236 3.08 8.44 -2.17
CA SER A 236 3.45 9.80 -1.78
C SER A 236 4.96 10.01 -1.85
N PHE A 237 5.40 11.27 -1.77
CA PHE A 237 6.83 11.57 -1.62
C PHE A 237 7.45 10.89 -0.38
N LYS A 238 6.71 10.79 0.72
CA LYS A 238 7.23 10.16 1.95
C LYS A 238 7.22 8.63 1.86
N ASP A 239 6.28 8.03 1.13
CA ASP A 239 6.31 6.61 0.80
C ASP A 239 7.58 6.25 0.02
N VAL A 240 7.87 7.01 -1.06
CA VAL A 240 9.08 6.83 -1.88
C VAL A 240 10.35 7.05 -1.06
N ARG A 241 10.37 8.08 -0.20
CA ARG A 241 11.51 8.31 0.69
C ARG A 241 11.71 7.17 1.69
N LYS A 242 10.64 6.65 2.30
CA LYS A 242 10.70 5.48 3.19
C LYS A 242 11.28 4.28 2.45
N LEU A 243 10.80 4.05 1.24
CA LEU A 243 11.19 2.91 0.40
C LEU A 243 12.70 2.92 0.15
N ASN A 244 13.24 4.07 -0.23
CA ASN A 244 14.67 4.24 -0.50
C ASN A 244 15.54 4.22 0.77
N ILE A 245 15.00 4.55 1.95
CA ILE A 245 15.73 4.34 3.21
C ILE A 245 15.73 2.86 3.58
N MET A 246 14.62 2.15 3.37
CA MET A 246 14.51 0.72 3.67
C MET A 246 15.35 -0.14 2.72
N TYR A 247 15.38 0.23 1.44
CA TYR A 247 16.07 -0.45 0.34
C TYR A 247 17.04 0.53 -0.34
N PRO A 248 18.15 0.89 0.34
CA PRO A 248 19.11 1.83 -0.22
C PRO A 248 19.80 1.24 -1.45
N CYS A 249 20.18 2.11 -2.38
CA CYS A 249 21.06 1.73 -3.49
C CYS A 249 22.35 1.12 -2.93
N GLY A 250 22.68 -0.11 -3.35
CA GLY A 250 23.98 -0.71 -3.02
C GLY A 250 25.08 0.06 -3.75
N TYR A 251 25.90 0.80 -3.00
CA TYR A 251 27.08 1.60 -3.40
C TYR A 251 26.94 2.39 -4.73
N CYS A 252 26.81 3.72 -4.60
CA CYS A 252 27.09 4.66 -5.69
C CYS A 252 28.55 4.60 -6.15
#